data_AF-A0A645HU29-F1
#
_entry.id   AF-A0A645HU29-F1
#
_cell.length_a   1.000
_cell.length_b   1.000
_cell.length_c   1.000
_cell.angle_alpha   90.00
_cell.angle_beta   90.00
_cell.angle_gamma   90.00
#
_symmetry.space_group_name_H-M   'P 1'
#
loop_
_entity.id
_entity.type
_entity.pdbx_description
1 polymer ?
#
loop_
_entity_poly.entity_id
_entity_poly.type
_entity_poly.pdbx_seq_one_letter_code
_entity_poly.pdbx_strand_id
1 'polypeptide(L)'
;MIEKLVPMKGWLNIFNPTFTLHLLEESVAETWVTRKPTADGHVTSLELFAADGTQIAQLYGQRTEGEPEQTQWRAQIDALTPKGLAA
;
A
#
# COMPACT_ATOMS: atom_id res chain seq x y z
N MET A 1 3.79 -8.11 -10.00
CA MET A 1 3.03 -7.28 -10.96
C MET A 1 1.55 -7.46 -10.68
N ILE A 2 0.74 -6.41 -10.77
CA ILE A 2 -0.73 -6.53 -10.74
C ILE A 2 -1.19 -6.64 -12.19
N GLU A 3 -1.90 -7.72 -12.53
CA GLU A 3 -2.28 -8.01 -13.92
C GLU A 3 -3.69 -7.53 -14.24
N LYS A 4 -4.65 -7.73 -13.33
CA LYS A 4 -6.04 -7.31 -13.54
C LYS A 4 -6.64 -6.73 -12.27
N LEU A 5 -7.14 -5.49 -12.36
CA LEU A 5 -7.86 -4.79 -11.31
C LEU A 5 -9.31 -4.57 -11.75
N VAL A 6 -10.27 -4.98 -10.92
CA VAL A 6 -11.71 -4.94 -11.22
C VAL A 6 -12.49 -4.38 -10.04
N PRO A 7 -13.05 -3.16 -10.14
CA PRO A 7 -14.05 -2.68 -9.20
C PRO A 7 -15.38 -3.40 -9.43
N MET A 8 -16.04 -3.86 -8.36
CA MET A 8 -17.35 -4.48 -8.45
C MET A 8 -18.15 -4.28 -7.15
N LYS A 9 -19.24 -3.51 -7.22
CA LYS A 9 -20.22 -3.34 -6.13
C LYS A 9 -19.58 -3.00 -4.77
N GLY A 10 -18.72 -1.98 -4.72
CA GLY A 10 -18.01 -1.56 -3.51
C GLY A 10 -16.74 -2.35 -3.19
N TRP A 11 -16.43 -3.40 -3.96
CA TRP A 11 -15.18 -4.16 -3.82
C TRP A 11 -14.14 -3.75 -4.87
N LEU A 12 -12.90 -3.62 -4.42
CA LEU A 12 -11.72 -3.58 -5.26
C LEU A 12 -11.11 -4.98 -5.34
N ASN A 13 -10.99 -5.52 -6.55
CA ASN A 13 -10.53 -6.88 -6.76
C ASN A 13 -9.25 -6.91 -7.59
N ILE A 14 -8.27 -7.71 -7.18
CA ILE A 14 -7.10 -8.05 -8.00
C ILE A 14 -7.20 -9.51 -8.39
N PHE A 15 -7.07 -9.80 -9.68
CA PHE A 15 -7.02 -11.17 -10.21
C PHE A 15 -5.71 -11.38 -10.97
N ASN A 16 -4.77 -12.04 -10.31
CA ASN A 16 -3.58 -12.58 -10.93
C ASN A 16 -3.72 -14.12 -11.04
N PRO A 17 -2.92 -14.80 -11.89
CA PRO A 17 -2.99 -16.24 -12.08
C PRO A 17 -2.88 -17.07 -10.79
N THR A 18 -2.11 -16.60 -9.81
CA THR A 18 -1.84 -17.30 -8.54
C THR A 18 -2.17 -16.48 -7.30
N PHE A 19 -2.82 -15.32 -7.47
CA PHE A 19 -3.16 -14.42 -6.37
C PHE A 19 -4.48 -13.72 -6.65
N THR A 20 -5.37 -13.70 -5.65
CA THR A 20 -6.61 -12.94 -5.71
C THR A 20 -6.76 -12.11 -4.44
N LEU A 21 -7.08 -10.83 -4.61
CA LEU A 21 -7.46 -9.93 -3.52
C LEU A 21 -8.92 -9.53 -3.70
N HIS A 22 -9.68 -9.58 -2.61
CA HIS A 22 -10.99 -8.96 -2.49
C HIS A 22 -10.90 -7.97 -1.33
N LEU A 23 -10.93 -6.68 -1.63
CA LEU A 23 -10.91 -5.62 -0.64
C LEU A 23 -12.23 -4.86 -0.70
N LEU A 24 -12.98 -4.83 0.39
CA LEU A 24 -14.18 -4.02 0.49
C LEU A 24 -13.75 -2.55 0.66
N GLU A 25 -13.76 -1.78 -0.42
CA GLU A 25 -13.19 -0.44 -0.46
C GLU A 25 -13.93 0.51 0.48
N GLU A 26 -15.25 0.37 0.56
CA GLU A 26 -16.11 1.18 1.42
C GLU A 26 -15.85 0.98 2.93
N SER A 27 -15.16 -0.09 3.34
CA SER A 27 -14.82 -0.30 4.74
C SER A 27 -13.55 0.45 5.18
N VAL A 28 -12.81 1.05 4.25
CA VAL A 28 -11.60 1.82 4.58
C VAL A 28 -12.01 3.17 5.15
N ALA A 29 -11.72 3.37 6.44
CA ALA A 29 -12.00 4.63 7.14
C ALA A 29 -10.78 5.55 7.18
N GLU A 30 -9.58 4.98 7.33
CA GLU A 30 -8.33 5.74 7.36
C GLU A 30 -7.26 5.12 6.47
N THR A 31 -6.46 5.97 5.86
CA THR A 31 -5.31 5.57 5.03
C THR A 31 -4.07 6.33 5.46
N TRP A 32 -3.00 5.60 5.76
CA TRP A 32 -1.76 6.18 6.27
C TRP A 32 -0.57 5.79 5.40
N VAL A 33 0.31 6.76 5.13
CA VAL A 33 1.65 6.50 4.63
C VAL A 33 2.61 6.55 5.81
N THR A 34 3.32 5.45 6.07
CA THR A 34 4.33 5.42 7.16
C THR A 34 5.71 5.15 6.57
N ARG A 35 6.74 5.78 7.15
CA ARG A 35 8.14 5.58 6.76
C ARG A 35 8.91 5.05 7.96
N LYS A 36 9.30 3.78 7.91
CA LYS A 36 9.97 3.08 9.01
C LYS A 36 11.46 2.98 8.71
N PRO A 37 12.36 3.41 9.61
CA PRO A 37 13.80 3.35 9.37
C PRO A 37 14.31 1.90 9.34
N THR A 38 15.31 1.64 8.50
CA THR A 38 16.03 0.37 8.38
C THR A 38 17.53 0.64 8.29
N ALA A 39 18.37 -0.40 8.34
CA ALA A 39 19.82 -0.24 8.13
C ALA A 39 20.16 0.36 6.75
N ASP A 40 19.32 0.07 5.76
CA ASP A 40 19.50 0.45 4.35
C ASP A 40 18.67 1.70 3.95
N GLY A 41 18.19 2.48 4.93
CA GLY A 41 17.40 3.70 4.72
C GLY A 41 16.05 3.68 5.43
N HIS A 42 14.96 3.80 4.67
CA HIS A 42 13.61 3.61 5.19
C HIS A 42 12.78 2.78 4.21
N VAL A 43 11.78 2.11 4.78
CA VAL A 43 10.73 1.39 4.04
C VAL A 43 9.41 2.10 4.26
N THR A 44 8.69 2.32 3.17
CA THR A 44 7.43 3.04 3.12
C THR A 44 6.27 2.05 2.97
N SER A 45 5.26 2.16 3.84
CA SER A 45 4.01 1.40 3.72
C SER A 45 2.83 2.32 3.40
N LEU A 46 1.87 1.78 2.65
CA LEU A 46 0.49 2.28 2.64
C LEU A 46 -0.35 1.35 3.52
N GLU A 47 -1.03 1.91 4.51
CA GLU A 47 -1.78 1.17 5.53
C GLU A 47 -3.25 1.59 5.50
N LEU A 48 -4.15 0.62 5.50
CA LEU A 48 -5.59 0.82 5.42
C LEU A 48 -6.25 0.31 6.71
N PHE A 49 -7.08 1.14 7.34
CA PHE A 49 -7.76 0.81 8.58
C PHE A 49 -9.27 0.99 8.46
N ALA A 50 -10.03 0.11 9.10
CA ALA A 50 -11.48 0.23 9.25
C ALA A 50 -11.83 1.22 10.38
N ALA A 51 -13.10 1.61 10.46
CA ALA A 51 -13.58 2.60 11.44
C ALA A 51 -13.40 2.15 12.91
N ASP A 52 -13.29 0.85 13.16
CA ASP A 52 -13.02 0.28 14.48
C ASP A 52 -11.51 0.13 14.80
N GLY A 53 -10.64 0.58 13.89
CA GLY A 53 -9.20 0.45 14.01
C GLY A 53 -8.62 -0.87 13.50
N THR A 54 -9.43 -1.78 12.97
CA THR A 54 -8.94 -3.02 12.35
C THR A 54 -8.04 -2.70 11.14
N GLN A 55 -6.82 -3.24 11.11
CA GLN A 55 -5.95 -3.10 9.96
C GLN A 55 -6.44 -4.02 8.83
N ILE A 56 -6.91 -3.43 7.73
CA ILE A 56 -7.48 -4.14 6.57
C ILE A 56 -6.37 -4.71 5.70
N ALA A 57 -5.38 -3.87 5.35
CA ALA A 57 -4.26 -4.26 4.52
C ALA A 57 -3.06 -3.32 4.71
N GLN A 58 -1.89 -3.84 4.35
CA GLN A 58 -0.65 -3.09 4.29
C GLN A 58 0.09 -3.44 3.00
N LEU A 59 0.51 -2.42 2.25
CA LEU A 59 1.17 -2.58 0.97
C LEU A 59 2.59 -2.01 1.04
N TYR A 60 3.51 -2.70 0.36
CA TYR A 60 4.91 -2.35 0.24
C TYR A 60 5.41 -2.58 -1.18
N GLY A 61 6.46 -1.85 -1.57
CA GLY A 61 7.30 -2.22 -2.70
C GLY A 61 8.04 -3.52 -2.41
N GLN A 62 8.25 -4.35 -3.43
CA GLN A 62 9.05 -5.56 -3.29
C GLN A 62 10.49 -5.17 -2.91
N ARG A 63 11.06 -5.93 -1.97
CA ARG A 63 12.41 -5.74 -1.44
C ARG A 63 12.99 -7.07 -0.98
N THR A 64 14.30 -7.21 -1.03
CA THR A 64 15.07 -8.26 -0.37
C THR A 64 15.88 -7.65 0.78
N GLU A 65 16.24 -8.44 1.79
CA GLU A 65 17.10 -7.96 2.88
C GLU A 65 18.44 -7.40 2.36
N GLY A 66 18.91 -6.29 2.93
CA GLY A 66 20.12 -5.57 2.51
C GLY A 66 19.93 -4.65 1.30
N GLU A 67 18.78 -4.71 0.61
CA GLU A 67 18.48 -3.83 -0.52
C GLU A 67 17.59 -2.65 -0.08
N PRO A 68 17.83 -1.45 -0.64
CA PRO A 68 16.95 -0.31 -0.41
C PRO A 68 15.56 -0.55 -1.02
N GLU A 69 14.58 0.22 -0.55
CA GLU A 69 13.25 0.22 -1.13
C GLU A 69 13.26 0.61 -2.63
N GLN A 70 12.41 -0.07 -3.41
CA GLN A 70 12.27 0.17 -4.84
C GLN A 70 11.90 1.64 -5.13
N THR A 71 12.70 2.32 -5.96
CA THR A 71 12.46 3.73 -6.33
C THR A 71 11.10 3.96 -6.98
N GLN A 72 10.62 3.01 -7.79
CA GLN A 72 9.29 3.09 -8.42
C GLN A 72 8.17 3.14 -7.38
N TRP A 73 8.26 2.33 -6.32
CA TRP A 73 7.30 2.35 -5.22
C TRP A 73 7.31 3.69 -4.47
N ARG A 74 8.50 4.22 -4.15
CA ARG A 74 8.62 5.56 -3.54
C ARG A 74 7.92 6.63 -4.37
N ALA A 75 8.19 6.66 -5.67
CA ALA A 75 7.58 7.64 -6.57
C ALA A 75 6.04 7.50 -6.64
N GLN A 76 5.51 6.28 -6.58
CA GLN A 76 4.07 6.04 -6.57
C GLN A 76 3.43 6.53 -5.27
N ILE A 77 4.04 6.27 -4.12
CA ILE A 77 3.52 6.74 -2.82
C ILE A 77 3.62 8.25 -2.68
N ASP A 78 4.74 8.85 -3.09
CA ASP A 78 4.94 10.30 -2.99
C ASP A 78 3.92 11.07 -3.85
N ALA A 79 3.41 10.46 -4.93
CA ALA A 79 2.34 11.03 -5.74
C ALA A 79 0.95 11.05 -5.04
N LEU A 80 0.76 10.25 -3.98
CA LEU A 80 -0.46 10.24 -3.17
C LEU A 80 -0.43 11.29 -2.06
N THR A 81 0.77 11.68 -1.61
CA THR A 81 0.94 12.65 -0.53
C THR A 81 1.05 14.07 -1.09
N PRO A 82 0.36 15.07 -0.53
CA PRO A 82 0.59 16.46 -0.89
C PRO A 82 2.07 16.84 -0.65
N LYS A 83 2.69 17.53 -1.61
CA LYS A 83 4.07 18.02 -1.47
C LYS A 83 4.18 18.85 -0.18
N GLY A 84 4.99 18.38 0.77
CA GLY A 84 5.31 19.10 2.00
C GLY A 84 4.76 18.51 3.30
N LEU A 85 3.98 17.42 3.25
CA LEU A 85 3.65 16.64 4.45
C LEU A 85 4.81 15.70 4.78
N ALA A 86 5.78 16.23 5.53
CA ALA A 86 6.66 15.40 6.33
C ALA A 86 5.81 14.76 7.44
N ALA A 87 5.81 13.43 7.50
CA ALA A 87 5.41 12.70 8.70
C ALA A 87 6.55 12.76 9.71
#